data_AF-A0A5B9PK18-F1
#
_entry.id   AF-A0A5B9PK18-F1
#
_cell.length_a   1.000
_cell.length_b   1.000
_cell.length_c   1.000
_cell.angle_alpha   90.00
_cell.angle_beta   90.00
_cell.angle_gamma   90.00
#
_symmetry.space_group_name_H-M   'P 1'
#
loop_
_entity.id
_entity.type
_entity.pdbx_description
1 polymer ?
#
loop_
_entity_poly.entity_id
_entity_poly.type
_entity_poly.pdbx_seq_one_letter_code
_entity_poly.pdbx_strand_id
1 'polypeptide(L)'
;MVTSELRYHQPMVNANRIDPRVARQEAQTDLTSEPLPSIAAGVSWMFGLVSIPLIFVPPTAVITGFLAIVFGHIAKFQIARKQELSGERSATNGLLMGYLCFFAALALLPSIRMQSAVTQGLINSYRGVSDADGNSAFGIAERDFLDGDALSTGNTPDAQKIAAELASLLNEQRDEIFTGPRSHEIRTLCQIGDTGFCIVVLVPDLTDFDQNARDAMLNFIWKESQRLAFGAVSPGEEVAVGVRDRLQYHSMEFGRATLSPDRIAQPDAAFVDATMLDPFFVTTNPPPEEPTDDERE
;
A
#
# COMPACT_ATOMS: atom_id res chain seq x y z
N MET A 1 -1.44 -59.37 -77.91
CA MET A 1 -0.90 -59.25 -76.55
C MET A 1 -1.97 -58.62 -75.67
N VAL A 2 -2.51 -59.46 -74.79
CA VAL A 2 -3.28 -59.23 -73.55
C VAL A 2 -4.23 -58.02 -73.46
N THR A 3 -5.51 -58.29 -73.69
CA THR A 3 -6.68 -57.53 -73.24
C THR A 3 -7.01 -57.91 -71.78
N SER A 4 -6.93 -56.97 -70.84
CA SER A 4 -7.28 -57.18 -69.44
C SER A 4 -8.70 -56.68 -69.13
N GLU A 5 -9.65 -57.61 -68.99
CA GLU A 5 -11.00 -57.34 -68.48
C GLU A 5 -10.97 -57.12 -66.97
N LEU A 6 -11.29 -55.89 -66.53
CA LEU A 6 -11.53 -55.55 -65.14
C LEU A 6 -13.00 -55.85 -64.79
N ARG A 7 -13.22 -57.00 -64.15
CA ARG A 7 -14.52 -57.40 -63.57
C ARG A 7 -14.81 -56.56 -62.33
N TYR A 8 -15.78 -55.65 -62.44
CA TYR A 8 -16.37 -54.96 -61.30
C TYR A 8 -17.22 -55.92 -60.47
N HIS A 9 -16.78 -56.22 -59.24
CA HIS A 9 -17.64 -56.84 -58.23
C HIS A 9 -18.55 -55.76 -57.63
N GLN A 10 -19.83 -55.78 -57.98
CA GLN A 10 -20.85 -55.05 -57.22
C GLN A 10 -21.12 -55.78 -55.89
N PRO A 11 -20.93 -55.13 -54.73
CA PRO A 11 -21.45 -55.66 -53.49
C PRO A 11 -22.98 -55.54 -53.51
N MET A 12 -23.68 -56.66 -53.33
CA MET A 12 -25.11 -56.64 -53.08
C MET A 12 -25.36 -55.93 -51.74
N VAL A 13 -25.76 -54.67 -51.81
CA VAL A 13 -26.31 -53.93 -50.68
C VAL A 13 -27.64 -54.59 -50.35
N ASN A 14 -27.63 -55.38 -49.28
CA ASN A 14 -28.82 -55.97 -48.69
C ASN A 14 -29.73 -54.80 -48.28
N ALA A 15 -30.83 -54.60 -49.00
CA ALA A 15 -31.84 -53.60 -48.69
C ALA A 15 -32.57 -54.03 -47.42
N ASN A 16 -31.90 -53.87 -46.29
CA ASN A 16 -32.53 -53.94 -44.98
C ASN A 16 -33.61 -52.86 -44.99
N ARG A 17 -34.86 -53.33 -44.95
CA ARG A 17 -36.07 -52.51 -44.91
C ARG A 17 -36.04 -51.74 -43.59
N ILE A 18 -35.38 -50.58 -43.58
CA ILE A 18 -35.32 -49.68 -42.45
C ILE A 18 -36.77 -49.31 -42.14
N ASP A 19 -37.23 -49.72 -40.96
CA ASP A 19 -38.56 -49.39 -40.48
C ASP A 19 -38.69 -47.86 -40.42
N PRO A 20 -39.64 -47.24 -41.14
CA PRO A 20 -39.80 -45.79 -41.17
C PRO A 20 -40.07 -45.17 -39.78
N ARG A 21 -40.39 -45.99 -38.78
CA ARG A 21 -40.48 -45.56 -37.37
C ARG A 21 -39.11 -45.33 -36.73
N VAL A 22 -38.09 -46.13 -37.06
CA VAL A 22 -36.72 -45.95 -36.55
C VAL A 22 -36.06 -44.74 -37.19
N ALA A 23 -36.26 -44.53 -38.50
CA ALA A 23 -35.80 -43.32 -39.19
C ALA A 23 -36.47 -42.03 -38.67
N ARG A 24 -37.72 -42.12 -38.20
CA ARG A 24 -38.38 -40.99 -37.51
C ARG A 24 -37.84 -40.77 -36.09
N GLN A 25 -37.48 -41.82 -35.36
CA GLN A 25 -36.91 -41.68 -34.02
C GLN A 25 -35.51 -41.10 -34.02
N GLU A 26 -34.66 -41.45 -34.99
CA GLU A 26 -33.32 -40.86 -35.17
C GLU A 26 -33.41 -39.39 -35.61
N ALA A 27 -34.33 -39.05 -36.50
CA ALA A 27 -34.58 -37.66 -36.88
C ALA A 27 -35.16 -36.79 -35.73
N GLN A 28 -35.79 -37.42 -34.73
CA GLN A 28 -36.44 -36.72 -33.62
C GLN A 28 -35.55 -36.65 -32.37
N THR A 29 -34.48 -37.46 -32.28
CA THR A 29 -33.45 -37.36 -31.24
C THR A 29 -32.35 -36.35 -31.55
N ASP A 30 -32.19 -35.95 -32.82
CA ASP A 30 -31.20 -34.94 -33.22
C ASP A 30 -31.70 -33.48 -33.05
N LEU A 31 -33.02 -33.30 -32.85
CA LEU A 31 -33.66 -31.98 -32.74
C LEU A 31 -33.65 -31.36 -31.32
N THR A 32 -33.08 -32.04 -30.32
CA THR A 32 -33.00 -31.52 -28.93
C THR A 32 -31.59 -31.31 -28.42
N SER A 33 -30.55 -31.53 -29.24
CA SER A 33 -29.20 -31.10 -28.89
C SER A 33 -29.10 -29.58 -29.07
N GLU A 34 -29.49 -28.83 -28.03
CA GLU A 34 -29.21 -27.39 -28.03
C GLU A 34 -27.70 -27.21 -28.25
N PRO A 35 -27.29 -26.42 -29.26
CA PRO A 35 -25.88 -26.22 -29.56
C PRO A 35 -25.23 -25.62 -28.31
N LEU A 36 -24.29 -26.39 -27.73
CA LEU A 36 -23.55 -25.98 -26.55
C LEU A 36 -22.99 -24.57 -26.79
N PRO A 37 -23.28 -23.59 -25.91
CA PRO A 37 -22.82 -22.23 -26.10
C PRO A 37 -21.30 -22.22 -26.22
N SER A 38 -20.77 -21.36 -27.11
CA SER A 38 -19.33 -21.26 -27.28
C SER A 38 -18.65 -21.05 -25.92
N ILE A 39 -17.63 -21.86 -25.62
CA ILE A 39 -16.90 -21.83 -24.34
C ILE A 39 -16.40 -20.39 -24.07
N ALA A 40 -15.98 -19.68 -25.12
CA ALA A 40 -15.56 -18.28 -25.04
C ALA A 40 -16.66 -17.32 -24.54
N ALA A 41 -17.93 -17.51 -24.95
CA ALA A 41 -19.04 -16.70 -24.47
C ALA A 41 -19.32 -16.96 -22.98
N GLY A 42 -19.26 -18.22 -22.55
CA GLY A 42 -19.40 -18.59 -21.13
C GLY A 42 -18.30 -17.98 -20.27
N VAL A 43 -17.04 -18.08 -20.71
CA VAL A 43 -15.88 -17.51 -20.02
C VAL A 43 -15.97 -15.98 -19.94
N SER A 44 -16.33 -15.30 -21.03
CA SER A 44 -16.53 -13.83 -21.03
C SER A 44 -17.61 -13.40 -20.02
N TRP A 45 -18.73 -14.11 -19.96
CA TRP A 45 -19.81 -13.82 -19.02
C TRP A 45 -19.39 -14.05 -17.56
N MET A 46 -18.69 -15.15 -17.27
CA MET A 46 -18.15 -15.42 -15.93
C MET A 46 -17.19 -14.31 -15.47
N PHE A 47 -16.25 -13.90 -16.32
CA PHE A 47 -15.34 -12.81 -15.98
C PHE A 47 -16.06 -11.48 -15.77
N GLY A 48 -17.07 -11.17 -16.58
CA GLY A 48 -17.89 -9.97 -16.41
C GLY A 48 -18.72 -9.96 -15.12
N LEU A 49 -19.16 -11.12 -14.64
CA LEU A 49 -19.84 -11.25 -13.35
C LEU A 49 -18.88 -11.11 -12.16
N VAL A 50 -17.72 -11.77 -12.24
CA VAL A 50 -16.69 -11.72 -11.20
C VAL A 50 -16.07 -10.33 -11.10
N SER A 51 -16.03 -9.54 -12.17
CA SER A 51 -15.49 -8.18 -12.13
C SER A 51 -16.32 -7.21 -11.30
N ILE A 52 -17.62 -7.44 -11.10
CA ILE A 52 -18.51 -6.54 -10.33
C ILE A 52 -18.06 -6.40 -8.86
N PRO A 53 -17.95 -7.47 -8.06
CA PRO A 53 -17.46 -7.36 -6.68
C PRO A 53 -15.99 -6.93 -6.63
N LEU A 54 -15.21 -7.16 -7.68
CA LEU A 54 -13.81 -6.76 -7.72
C LEU A 54 -13.61 -5.26 -7.95
N ILE A 55 -14.67 -4.48 -8.25
CA ILE A 55 -14.57 -3.01 -8.37
C ILE A 55 -13.98 -2.37 -7.09
N PHE A 56 -14.16 -3.00 -5.93
CA PHE A 56 -13.56 -2.56 -4.65
C PHE A 56 -12.06 -2.87 -4.52
N VAL A 57 -11.50 -3.67 -5.44
CA VAL A 57 -10.07 -3.95 -5.58
C VAL A 57 -9.66 -3.63 -7.02
N PRO A 58 -9.55 -2.34 -7.38
CA PRO A 58 -9.59 -1.93 -8.78
C PRO A 58 -8.49 -2.52 -9.68
N PRO A 59 -7.25 -2.83 -9.23
CA PRO A 59 -6.27 -3.50 -10.09
C PRO A 59 -6.80 -4.84 -10.61
N THR A 60 -7.48 -5.61 -9.75
CA THR A 60 -8.06 -6.91 -10.10
C THR A 60 -9.28 -6.76 -10.99
N ALA A 61 -10.11 -5.72 -10.79
CA ALA A 61 -11.23 -5.40 -11.68
C ALA A 61 -10.77 -4.99 -13.08
N VAL A 62 -9.67 -4.22 -13.20
CA VAL A 62 -9.10 -3.84 -14.50
C VAL A 62 -8.68 -5.09 -15.28
N ILE A 63 -7.97 -6.02 -14.63
CA ILE A 63 -7.51 -7.27 -15.27
C ILE A 63 -8.71 -8.14 -15.69
N THR A 64 -9.65 -8.39 -14.79
CA THR A 64 -10.80 -9.26 -15.07
C THR A 64 -11.76 -8.65 -16.09
N GLY A 65 -12.01 -7.34 -16.03
CA GLY A 65 -12.77 -6.60 -17.03
C GLY A 65 -12.12 -6.64 -18.41
N PHE A 66 -10.80 -6.46 -18.50
CA PHE A 66 -10.07 -6.57 -19.76
C PHE A 66 -10.20 -7.97 -20.38
N LEU A 67 -10.02 -9.03 -19.59
CA LEU A 67 -10.20 -10.41 -20.07
C LEU A 67 -11.64 -10.67 -20.56
N ALA A 68 -12.65 -10.18 -19.83
CA ALA A 68 -14.05 -10.27 -20.25
C ALA A 68 -14.28 -9.64 -21.63
N ILE A 69 -13.66 -8.46 -21.88
CA ILE A 69 -13.72 -7.74 -23.16
C ILE A 69 -13.06 -8.56 -24.28
N VAL A 70 -11.84 -9.06 -24.06
CA VAL A 70 -11.09 -9.85 -25.07
C VAL A 70 -11.85 -11.12 -25.44
N PHE A 71 -12.27 -11.92 -24.46
CA PHE A 71 -13.01 -13.15 -24.73
C PHE A 71 -14.38 -12.89 -25.36
N GLY A 72 -15.04 -11.79 -25.00
CA GLY A 72 -16.30 -11.38 -25.61
C GLY A 72 -16.17 -11.07 -27.10
N HIS A 73 -15.08 -10.40 -27.51
CA HIS A 73 -14.81 -10.13 -28.94
C HIS A 73 -14.47 -11.41 -29.70
N ILE A 74 -13.66 -12.30 -29.10
CA ILE A 74 -13.35 -13.61 -29.68
C ILE A 74 -14.64 -14.43 -29.88
N ALA A 75 -15.52 -14.45 -28.89
CA ALA A 75 -16.81 -15.12 -28.97
C ALA A 75 -17.67 -14.55 -30.10
N LYS A 76 -17.83 -13.22 -30.19
CA LYS A 76 -18.57 -12.58 -31.29
C LYS A 76 -18.00 -12.92 -32.66
N PHE A 77 -16.67 -12.91 -32.81
CA PHE A 77 -16.03 -13.27 -34.07
C PHE A 77 -16.28 -14.74 -34.47
N GLN A 78 -16.22 -15.66 -33.51
CA GLN A 78 -16.51 -17.07 -33.74
C GLN A 78 -17.97 -17.33 -34.12
N ILE A 79 -18.91 -16.69 -33.40
CA ILE A 79 -20.35 -16.75 -33.65
C ILE A 79 -20.67 -16.23 -35.07
N ALA A 80 -20.13 -15.06 -35.43
CA ALA A 80 -20.31 -14.47 -36.75
C ALA A 80 -19.79 -15.38 -37.88
N ARG A 81 -18.65 -16.05 -37.67
CA ARG A 81 -18.06 -16.95 -38.67
C ARG A 81 -18.85 -18.24 -38.85
N LYS A 82 -19.48 -18.76 -37.79
CA LYS A 82 -20.25 -20.01 -37.82
C LYS A 82 -21.72 -19.84 -38.19
N GLN A 83 -22.22 -18.60 -38.29
CA GLN A 83 -23.65 -18.30 -38.47
C GLN A 83 -24.56 -18.95 -37.41
N GLU A 84 -24.01 -19.25 -36.23
CA GLU A 84 -24.76 -19.79 -35.10
C GLU A 84 -25.45 -18.65 -34.37
N LEU A 85 -26.78 -18.67 -34.25
CA LEU A 85 -27.53 -17.66 -33.48
C LEU A 85 -27.48 -17.91 -31.96
N SER A 86 -27.07 -19.11 -31.55
CA SER A 86 -26.99 -19.49 -30.13
C SER A 86 -25.76 -18.85 -29.48
N GLY A 87 -25.97 -18.03 -28.46
CA GLY A 87 -24.91 -17.42 -27.64
C GLY A 87 -24.57 -15.95 -27.93
N GLU A 88 -25.17 -15.33 -28.97
CA GLU A 88 -24.92 -13.92 -29.30
C GLU A 88 -25.31 -12.97 -28.15
N ARG A 89 -26.45 -13.24 -27.49
CA ARG A 89 -26.91 -12.49 -26.32
C ARG A 89 -25.94 -12.61 -25.14
N SER A 90 -25.44 -13.82 -24.88
CA SER A 90 -24.48 -14.06 -23.79
C SER A 90 -23.16 -13.32 -24.03
N ALA A 91 -22.62 -13.42 -25.24
CA ALA A 91 -21.40 -12.70 -25.62
C ALA A 91 -21.57 -11.17 -25.54
N THR A 92 -22.73 -10.65 -25.96
CA THR A 92 -23.03 -9.21 -25.89
C THR A 92 -23.16 -8.73 -24.44
N ASN A 93 -23.80 -9.50 -23.57
CA ASN A 93 -23.92 -9.17 -22.16
C ASN A 93 -22.57 -9.20 -21.43
N GLY A 94 -21.74 -10.22 -21.69
CA GLY A 94 -20.38 -10.32 -21.15
C GLY A 94 -19.51 -9.12 -21.55
N LEU A 95 -19.58 -8.70 -22.83
CA LEU A 95 -18.91 -7.51 -23.33
C LEU A 95 -19.37 -6.23 -22.63
N LEU A 96 -20.68 -6.03 -22.52
CA LEU A 96 -21.24 -4.83 -21.91
C LEU A 96 -20.81 -4.71 -20.44
N MET A 97 -20.90 -5.80 -19.68
CA MET A 97 -20.45 -5.82 -18.28
C MET A 97 -18.94 -5.61 -18.15
N GLY A 98 -18.14 -6.25 -19.01
CA GLY A 98 -16.69 -6.07 -19.05
C GLY A 98 -16.31 -4.60 -19.26
N TYR A 99 -16.93 -3.91 -20.23
CA TYR A 99 -16.69 -2.49 -20.46
C TYR A 99 -17.09 -1.61 -19.28
N LEU A 100 -18.30 -1.82 -18.73
CA LEU A 100 -18.77 -1.04 -17.57
C LEU A 100 -17.82 -1.18 -16.38
N CYS A 101 -17.43 -2.41 -16.04
CA CYS A 101 -16.52 -2.67 -14.91
C CYS A 101 -15.11 -2.11 -15.19
N PHE A 102 -14.59 -2.27 -16.40
CA PHE A 102 -13.26 -1.79 -16.78
C PHE A 102 -13.15 -0.26 -16.69
N PHE A 103 -14.12 0.47 -17.25
CA PHE A 103 -14.11 1.94 -17.19
C PHE A 103 -14.39 2.46 -15.78
N ALA A 104 -15.29 1.82 -15.02
CA ALA A 104 -15.50 2.16 -13.62
C ALA A 104 -14.22 1.95 -12.79
N ALA A 105 -13.53 0.83 -12.97
CA ALA A 105 -12.26 0.56 -12.26
C ALA A 105 -11.16 1.54 -12.66
N LEU A 106 -11.03 1.89 -13.95
CA LEU A 106 -10.11 2.94 -14.42
C LEU A 106 -10.41 4.31 -13.79
N ALA A 107 -11.69 4.69 -13.70
CA ALA A 107 -12.09 5.95 -13.08
C ALA A 107 -11.78 5.99 -11.57
N LEU A 108 -11.73 4.83 -10.92
CA LEU A 108 -11.38 4.69 -9.50
C LEU A 108 -9.86 4.55 -9.24
N LEU A 109 -9.03 4.28 -10.25
CA LEU A 109 -7.57 4.16 -10.09
C LEU A 109 -6.90 5.39 -9.43
N PRO A 110 -7.24 6.65 -9.80
CA PRO A 110 -6.67 7.82 -9.13
C PRO A 110 -7.01 7.86 -7.64
N SER A 111 -8.24 7.46 -7.29
CA SER A 111 -8.71 7.37 -5.90
C SER A 111 -7.94 6.34 -5.08
N ILE A 112 -7.37 5.30 -5.72
CA ILE A 112 -6.52 4.32 -5.03
C ILE A 112 -5.18 4.91 -4.64
N ARG A 113 -4.58 5.80 -5.42
CA ARG A 113 -3.33 6.45 -4.99
C ARG A 113 -3.58 7.24 -3.71
N MET A 114 -4.69 7.97 -3.67
CA MET A 114 -5.16 8.69 -2.48
C MET A 114 -5.53 7.72 -1.34
N GLN A 115 -6.23 6.61 -1.62
CA GLN A 115 -6.53 5.59 -0.61
C GLN A 115 -5.29 4.84 -0.17
N SER A 116 -4.24 4.65 -0.98
CA SER A 116 -3.02 3.98 -0.58
C SER A 116 -2.23 4.85 0.39
N ALA A 117 -2.21 6.17 0.19
CA ALA A 117 -1.68 7.11 1.17
C ALA A 117 -2.52 7.12 2.45
N VAL A 118 -3.86 7.08 2.36
CA VAL A 118 -4.75 7.00 3.52
C VAL A 118 -4.67 5.63 4.22
N THR A 119 -4.52 4.53 3.49
CA THR A 119 -4.51 3.16 4.03
C THR A 119 -3.14 2.81 4.57
N GLN A 120 -2.05 3.24 3.93
CA GLN A 120 -0.72 3.23 4.54
C GLN A 120 -0.70 4.18 5.73
N GLY A 121 -1.34 5.34 5.63
CA GLY A 121 -1.52 6.24 6.77
C GLY A 121 -2.29 5.59 7.92
N LEU A 122 -3.35 4.83 7.64
CA LEU A 122 -4.15 4.09 8.64
C LEU A 122 -3.42 2.87 9.18
N ILE A 123 -2.70 2.11 8.35
CA ILE A 123 -1.90 0.95 8.75
C ILE A 123 -0.69 1.39 9.56
N ASN A 124 -0.06 2.51 9.19
CA ASN A 124 1.09 3.06 9.89
C ASN A 124 0.69 3.87 11.12
N SER A 125 -0.48 4.50 11.16
CA SER A 125 -1.04 5.00 12.43
C SER A 125 -1.47 3.85 13.33
N TYR A 126 -1.90 2.71 12.78
CA TYR A 126 -2.08 1.48 13.56
C TYR A 126 -0.77 0.83 14.00
N ARG A 127 0.35 0.99 13.27
CA ARG A 127 1.66 0.39 13.64
C ARG A 127 2.52 1.30 14.50
N GLY A 128 2.52 2.59 14.24
CA GLY A 128 3.27 3.59 15.02
C GLY A 128 2.67 3.87 16.40
N VAL A 129 1.37 3.58 16.60
CA VAL A 129 0.70 3.69 17.91
C VAL A 129 0.69 2.35 18.68
N SER A 130 1.05 1.22 18.05
CA SER A 130 0.76 -0.12 18.60
C SER A 130 1.95 -0.91 19.15
N ASP A 131 3.22 -0.54 18.88
CA ASP A 131 4.35 -1.36 19.35
C ASP A 131 5.15 -0.72 20.50
N ALA A 132 5.17 0.61 20.63
CA ALA A 132 5.44 1.21 21.93
C ALA A 132 4.13 1.09 22.71
N ASP A 133 4.09 0.31 23.79
CA ASP A 133 2.95 0.26 24.70
C ASP A 133 2.42 1.69 24.84
N GLY A 134 1.16 1.99 24.47
CA GLY A 134 0.66 3.38 24.44
C GLY A 134 0.69 4.12 25.80
N ASN A 135 1.20 3.43 26.83
CA ASN A 135 1.49 3.89 28.18
C ASN A 135 3.00 4.09 28.45
N SER A 136 3.89 3.89 27.46
CA SER A 136 5.31 4.18 27.58
C SER A 136 5.52 5.70 27.65
N ALA A 137 6.58 6.13 28.32
CA ALA A 137 6.87 7.55 28.47
C ALA A 137 7.08 8.25 27.12
N PHE A 138 7.72 7.57 26.17
CA PHE A 138 7.86 8.04 24.79
C PHE A 138 6.52 8.08 24.07
N GLY A 139 5.69 7.04 24.16
CA GLY A 139 4.37 7.02 23.50
C GLY A 139 3.47 8.17 23.96
N ILE A 140 3.50 8.51 25.26
CA ILE A 140 2.77 9.66 25.83
C ILE A 140 3.34 10.97 25.28
N ALA A 141 4.66 11.18 25.39
CA ALA A 141 5.31 12.41 24.94
C ALA A 141 5.19 12.63 23.43
N GLU A 142 5.25 11.56 22.65
CA GLU A 142 5.05 11.59 21.21
C GLU A 142 3.60 11.96 20.88
N ARG A 143 2.62 11.32 21.51
CA ARG A 143 1.21 11.66 21.28
C ARG A 143 0.94 13.12 21.60
N ASP A 144 1.37 13.60 22.76
CA ASP A 144 1.21 14.99 23.18
C ASP A 144 1.92 15.95 22.21
N PHE A 145 3.09 15.56 21.71
CA PHE A 145 3.77 16.28 20.65
C PHE A 145 2.93 16.31 19.37
N LEU A 146 2.46 15.17 18.86
CA LEU A 146 1.67 15.06 17.63
C LEU A 146 0.37 15.86 17.68
N ASP A 147 -0.36 15.77 18.79
CA ASP A 147 -1.64 16.45 19.00
C ASP A 147 -1.48 17.95 19.31
N GLY A 148 -0.31 18.38 19.77
CA GLY A 148 -0.01 19.77 20.10
C GLY A 148 0.27 20.66 18.88
N ASP A 149 -0.04 21.95 19.01
CA ASP A 149 0.28 22.97 17.99
C ASP A 149 1.67 23.60 18.16
N ALA A 150 2.42 23.20 19.19
CA ALA A 150 3.73 23.77 19.48
C ALA A 150 4.77 23.32 18.45
N LEU A 151 5.50 24.29 17.87
CA LEU A 151 6.62 24.00 16.94
C LEU A 151 7.78 23.28 17.61
N SER A 152 7.97 23.52 18.90
CA SER A 152 9.05 22.94 19.66
C SER A 152 8.58 22.57 21.07
N THR A 153 8.87 21.34 21.48
CA THR A 153 8.59 20.84 22.83
C THR A 153 9.85 20.22 23.42
N GLY A 154 9.97 20.26 24.76
CA GLY A 154 11.02 19.53 25.45
C GLY A 154 10.78 19.42 26.94
N ASN A 155 11.42 18.43 27.59
CA ASN A 155 11.25 18.16 29.01
C ASN A 155 12.00 19.13 29.94
N THR A 156 13.06 19.77 29.45
CA THR A 156 13.83 20.79 30.17
C THR A 156 13.89 22.09 29.38
N PRO A 157 14.21 23.24 30.00
CA PRO A 157 14.39 24.50 29.28
C PRO A 157 15.46 24.43 28.18
N ASP A 158 16.54 23.69 28.42
CA ASP A 158 17.61 23.50 27.42
C ASP A 158 17.14 22.62 26.26
N ALA A 159 16.40 21.53 26.55
CA ALA A 159 15.79 20.70 25.52
C ALA A 159 14.82 21.49 24.65
N GLN A 160 13.97 22.33 25.28
CA GLN A 160 13.02 23.18 24.56
C GLN A 160 13.74 24.20 23.68
N LYS A 161 14.84 24.81 24.16
CA LYS A 161 15.65 25.74 23.37
C LYS A 161 16.28 25.07 22.16
N ILE A 162 16.83 23.86 22.34
CA ILE A 162 17.43 23.08 21.26
C ILE A 162 16.40 22.67 20.22
N ALA A 163 15.22 22.20 20.66
CA ALA A 163 14.09 21.92 19.78
C ALA A 163 13.72 23.17 18.96
N ALA A 164 13.53 24.32 19.62
CA ALA A 164 13.18 25.57 18.94
C ALA A 164 14.23 26.01 17.90
N GLU A 165 15.53 25.91 18.24
CA GLU A 165 16.62 26.24 17.32
C GLU A 165 16.64 25.30 16.12
N LEU A 166 16.49 23.99 16.34
CA LEU A 166 16.45 23.02 15.25
C LEU A 166 15.23 23.22 14.34
N ALA A 167 14.03 23.42 14.91
CA ALA A 167 12.83 23.70 14.14
C ALA A 167 13.00 24.95 13.26
N SER A 168 13.61 26.02 13.78
CA SER A 168 13.89 27.23 12.99
C SER A 168 14.81 26.94 11.81
N LEU A 169 15.95 26.29 12.06
CA LEU A 169 16.93 25.93 11.03
C LEU A 169 16.34 25.04 9.94
N LEU A 170 15.52 24.07 10.32
CA LEU A 170 14.88 23.16 9.36
C LEU A 170 13.82 23.87 8.51
N ASN A 171 13.05 24.79 9.09
CA ASN A 171 12.08 25.56 8.32
C ASN A 171 12.78 26.53 7.35
N GLU A 172 13.91 27.14 7.75
CA GLU A 172 14.76 27.96 6.87
C GLU A 172 15.35 27.12 5.73
N GLN A 173 15.98 25.99 6.05
CA GLN A 173 16.59 25.10 5.06
C GLN A 173 15.56 24.52 4.11
N ARG A 174 14.34 24.22 4.59
CA ARG A 174 13.24 23.77 3.74
C ARG A 174 12.87 24.83 2.71
N ASP A 175 12.78 26.09 3.12
CA ASP A 175 12.41 27.19 2.23
C ASP A 175 13.49 27.43 1.14
N GLU A 176 14.75 27.09 1.42
CA GLU A 176 15.83 27.15 0.43
C GLU A 176 15.86 25.95 -0.53
N ILE A 177 15.61 24.75 -0.02
CA ILE A 177 15.73 23.51 -0.81
C ILE A 177 14.47 23.24 -1.63
N PHE A 178 13.28 23.60 -1.13
CA PHE A 178 12.01 23.15 -1.71
C PHE A 178 11.21 24.30 -2.30
N THR A 179 10.96 24.26 -3.61
CA THR A 179 10.14 25.25 -4.33
C THR A 179 8.63 24.93 -4.33
N GLY A 180 8.16 24.14 -3.37
CA GLY A 180 6.79 23.62 -3.31
C GLY A 180 5.81 24.46 -2.47
N PRO A 181 4.50 24.24 -2.61
CA PRO A 181 3.51 24.84 -1.71
C PRO A 181 3.76 24.39 -0.27
N ARG A 182 3.73 25.34 0.66
CA ARG A 182 3.90 25.09 2.10
C ARG A 182 2.67 24.37 2.64
N SER A 183 2.84 23.17 3.19
CA SER A 183 1.76 22.47 3.87
C SER A 183 1.68 22.85 5.34
N HIS A 184 2.74 22.59 6.10
CA HIS A 184 2.81 22.82 7.55
C HIS A 184 4.26 23.06 8.02
N GLU A 185 4.44 23.71 9.16
CA GLU A 185 5.77 23.95 9.75
C GLU A 185 6.40 22.65 10.26
N ILE A 186 7.73 22.53 10.13
CA ILE A 186 8.48 21.43 10.74
C ILE A 186 8.48 21.64 12.25
N ARG A 187 8.16 20.58 13.00
CA ARG A 187 8.13 20.61 14.46
C ARG A 187 9.16 19.65 15.05
N THR A 188 9.59 19.92 16.27
CA THR A 188 10.63 19.13 16.95
C THR A 188 10.28 18.90 18.42
N LEU A 189 10.49 17.69 18.89
CA LEU A 189 10.45 17.30 20.30
C LEU A 189 11.88 16.94 20.74
N CYS A 190 12.34 17.46 21.86
CA CYS A 190 13.65 17.12 22.42
C CYS A 190 13.53 16.61 23.86
N GLN A 191 14.24 15.55 24.17
CA GLN A 191 14.41 15.02 25.52
C GLN A 191 15.88 14.99 25.88
N ILE A 192 16.20 15.49 27.07
CA ILE A 192 17.51 15.33 27.69
C ILE A 192 17.29 14.54 28.98
N GLY A 193 17.94 13.38 29.09
CA GLY A 193 17.87 12.50 30.25
C GLY A 193 19.22 11.90 30.60
N ASP A 194 19.26 11.09 31.65
CA ASP A 194 20.49 10.45 32.14
C ASP A 194 21.05 9.42 31.15
N THR A 195 20.18 8.82 30.34
CA THR A 195 20.53 7.86 29.28
C THR A 195 21.09 8.53 28.04
N GLY A 196 20.78 9.82 27.84
CA GLY A 196 21.32 10.60 26.73
C GLY A 196 20.32 11.62 26.18
N PHE A 197 20.44 11.87 24.89
CA PHE A 197 19.75 12.92 24.17
C PHE A 197 18.90 12.33 23.05
N CYS A 198 17.62 12.70 22.99
CA CYS A 198 16.73 12.29 21.93
C CYS A 198 16.05 13.49 21.28
N ILE A 199 15.99 13.49 19.96
CA ILE A 199 15.20 14.43 19.16
C ILE A 199 14.24 13.65 18.27
N VAL A 200 12.98 14.07 18.25
CA VAL A 200 12.00 13.63 17.26
C VAL A 200 11.62 14.82 16.38
N VAL A 201 11.78 14.68 15.07
CA VAL A 201 11.46 15.71 14.08
C VAL A 201 10.25 15.25 13.27
N LEU A 202 9.20 16.07 13.29
CA LEU A 202 8.04 15.92 12.41
C LEU A 202 8.27 16.80 11.17
N VAL A 203 8.55 16.16 10.03
CA VAL A 203 8.64 16.81 8.73
C VAL A 203 7.37 16.51 7.93
N PRO A 204 6.45 17.49 7.79
CA PRO A 204 5.24 17.31 7.01
C PRO A 204 5.57 16.91 5.57
N ASP A 205 4.80 15.96 5.04
CA ASP A 205 4.88 15.49 3.66
C ASP A 205 6.26 14.96 3.22
N LEU A 206 7.08 14.50 4.16
CA LEU A 206 8.38 13.88 3.85
C LEU A 206 8.24 12.68 2.88
N THR A 207 7.10 11.98 2.92
CA THR A 207 6.78 10.90 1.96
C THR A 207 6.69 11.39 0.52
N ASP A 208 6.29 12.63 0.28
CA ASP A 208 6.13 13.21 -1.05
C ASP A 208 7.46 13.73 -1.62
N PHE A 209 8.52 13.77 -0.81
CA PHE A 209 9.84 14.20 -1.25
C PHE A 209 10.43 13.13 -2.16
N ASP A 210 11.09 13.55 -3.24
CA ASP A 210 11.93 12.64 -4.01
C ASP A 210 13.06 12.09 -3.13
N GLN A 211 13.61 10.96 -3.54
CA GLN A 211 14.58 10.23 -2.72
C GLN A 211 15.82 11.07 -2.39
N ASN A 212 16.35 11.85 -3.33
CA ASN A 212 17.56 12.65 -3.08
C ASN A 212 17.28 13.78 -2.10
N ALA A 213 16.13 14.46 -2.24
CA ALA A 213 15.76 15.54 -1.33
C ALA A 213 15.45 15.03 0.08
N ARG A 214 14.84 13.84 0.19
CA ARG A 214 14.62 13.14 1.45
C ARG A 214 15.94 12.78 2.12
N ASP A 215 16.86 12.14 1.41
CA ASP A 215 18.17 11.76 1.93
C ASP A 215 18.98 12.99 2.35
N ALA A 216 18.90 14.09 1.59
CA ALA A 216 19.53 15.35 1.96
C ALA A 216 18.93 15.95 3.25
N MET A 217 17.61 15.92 3.40
CA MET A 217 16.92 16.39 4.61
C MET A 217 17.28 15.54 5.83
N LEU A 218 17.29 14.21 5.72
CA LEU A 218 17.66 13.31 6.82
C LEU A 218 19.12 13.55 7.28
N ASN A 219 20.05 13.61 6.33
CA ASN A 219 21.45 13.92 6.63
C ASN A 219 21.62 15.30 7.30
N PHE A 220 20.86 16.30 6.86
CA PHE A 220 20.88 17.63 7.44
C PHE A 220 20.35 17.62 8.88
N ILE A 221 19.20 16.97 9.12
CA ILE A 221 18.61 16.81 10.46
C ILE A 221 19.62 16.16 11.40
N TRP A 222 20.22 15.02 11.03
CA TRP A 222 21.23 14.35 11.85
C TRP A 222 22.40 15.25 12.21
N LYS A 223 22.97 15.93 11.19
CA LYS A 223 24.09 16.83 11.35
C LYS A 223 23.78 17.97 12.32
N GLU A 224 22.64 18.63 12.16
CA GLU A 224 22.27 19.74 13.02
C GLU A 224 21.89 19.28 14.43
N SER A 225 21.24 18.12 14.57
CA SER A 225 20.99 17.50 15.88
C SER A 225 22.30 17.20 16.62
N GLN A 226 23.32 16.65 15.95
CA GLN A 226 24.65 16.44 16.53
C GLN A 226 25.34 17.75 16.93
N ARG A 227 25.22 18.80 16.09
CA ARG A 227 25.77 20.13 16.39
C ARG A 227 25.09 20.76 17.61
N LEU A 228 23.78 20.61 17.76
CA LEU A 228 23.02 21.18 18.87
C LEU A 228 23.13 20.36 20.15
N ALA A 229 23.35 19.05 20.04
CA ALA A 229 23.69 18.20 21.19
C ALA A 229 25.02 18.63 21.83
N PHE A 230 25.93 19.23 21.05
CA PHE A 230 27.20 19.74 21.56
C PHE A 230 26.98 20.83 22.62
N GLY A 231 27.38 20.54 23.85
CA GLY A 231 27.23 21.45 25.00
C GLY A 231 25.95 21.24 25.80
N ALA A 232 24.99 20.46 25.27
CA ALA A 232 23.80 20.02 26.00
C ALA A 232 24.01 18.66 26.68
N VAL A 233 24.83 17.81 26.06
CA VAL A 233 25.22 16.49 26.57
C VAL A 233 26.73 16.32 26.64
N SER A 234 27.17 15.42 27.51
CA SER A 234 28.60 15.10 27.64
C SER A 234 29.06 14.33 26.40
N PRO A 235 30.31 14.54 25.94
CA PRO A 235 30.84 13.77 24.83
C PRO A 235 30.82 12.26 25.10
N GLY A 236 30.33 11.49 24.13
CA GLY A 236 30.17 10.04 24.25
C GLY A 236 28.81 9.56 24.76
N GLU A 237 27.97 10.45 25.29
CA GLU A 237 26.56 10.16 25.62
C GLU A 237 25.77 9.79 24.37
N GLU A 238 24.72 8.99 24.54
CA GLU A 238 23.94 8.47 23.41
C GLU A 238 23.05 9.57 22.83
N VAL A 239 22.99 9.61 21.50
CA VAL A 239 22.18 10.54 20.73
C VAL A 239 21.26 9.72 19.85
N ALA A 240 19.96 9.94 19.96
CA ALA A 240 18.95 9.38 19.08
C ALA A 240 18.21 10.49 18.33
N VAL A 241 18.00 10.30 17.03
CA VAL A 241 17.28 11.24 16.18
C VAL A 241 16.23 10.47 15.38
N GLY A 242 14.97 10.63 15.75
CA GLY A 242 13.83 10.11 15.00
C GLY A 242 13.28 11.15 14.03
N VAL A 243 13.14 10.79 12.75
CA VAL A 243 12.49 11.63 11.75
C VAL A 243 11.25 10.93 11.26
N ARG A 244 10.11 11.62 11.35
CA ARG A 244 8.81 11.12 10.92
C ARG A 244 8.04 12.14 10.11
N ASP A 245 7.07 11.64 9.37
CA ASP A 245 5.95 12.46 8.93
C ASP A 245 4.72 12.16 9.80
N ARG A 246 3.54 12.63 9.35
CA ARG A 246 2.27 12.38 10.04
C ARG A 246 1.90 10.90 10.09
N LEU A 247 2.39 10.10 9.17
CA LEU A 247 1.97 8.72 8.97
C LEU A 247 2.95 7.73 9.62
N GLN A 248 4.26 7.96 9.50
CA GLN A 248 5.28 7.00 9.92
C GLN A 248 6.65 7.64 10.20
N TYR A 249 7.48 6.89 10.91
CA TYR A 249 8.93 7.13 10.95
C TYR A 249 9.57 6.77 9.61
N HIS A 250 10.46 7.64 9.15
CA HIS A 250 11.29 7.43 7.95
C HIS A 250 12.72 7.05 8.31
N SER A 251 13.24 7.58 9.42
CA SER A 251 14.57 7.26 9.91
C SER A 251 14.61 7.36 11.43
N MET A 252 15.34 6.47 12.08
CA MET A 252 15.80 6.66 13.44
C MET A 252 17.28 6.35 13.49
N GLU A 253 18.06 7.38 13.78
CA GLU A 253 19.50 7.36 13.74
C GLU A 253 20.05 7.44 15.16
N PHE A 254 20.98 6.55 15.47
CA PHE A 254 21.59 6.42 16.78
C PHE A 254 23.08 6.61 16.66
N GLY A 255 23.68 7.27 17.64
CA GLY A 255 25.12 7.44 17.71
C GLY A 255 25.54 8.02 19.05
N ARG A 256 26.73 8.61 19.09
CA ARG A 256 27.26 9.25 20.29
C ARG A 256 27.58 10.72 20.05
N ALA A 257 27.35 11.53 21.07
CA ALA A 257 27.65 12.95 21.05
C ALA A 257 29.15 13.16 20.78
N THR A 258 29.45 13.98 19.77
CA THR A 258 30.82 14.20 19.32
C THR A 258 31.58 15.17 20.23
N LEU A 259 32.91 15.02 20.26
CA LEU A 259 33.81 15.91 21.01
C LEU A 259 34.04 17.27 20.32
N SER A 260 33.59 17.44 19.08
CA SER A 260 33.86 18.64 18.28
C SER A 260 32.72 18.91 17.29
N PRO A 261 32.21 20.16 17.22
CA PRO A 261 31.15 20.53 16.29
C PRO A 261 31.58 20.43 14.82
N ASP A 262 32.89 20.44 14.54
CA ASP A 262 33.45 20.34 13.17
C ASP A 262 33.57 18.88 12.70
N ARG A 263 33.34 17.90 13.58
CA ARG A 263 33.45 16.47 13.29
C ARG A 263 32.16 15.76 13.65
N ILE A 264 31.14 15.95 12.82
CA ILE A 264 29.88 15.20 12.93
C ILE A 264 30.16 13.73 12.63
N ALA A 265 29.91 12.87 13.61
CA ALA A 265 29.95 11.43 13.43
C ALA A 265 28.78 10.99 12.54
N GLN A 266 29.01 9.98 11.71
CA GLN A 266 27.90 9.26 11.07
C GLN A 266 27.13 8.49 12.14
N PRO A 267 25.83 8.21 11.93
CA PRO A 267 25.09 7.36 12.85
C PRO A 267 25.73 5.97 12.92
N ASP A 268 25.84 5.44 14.14
CA ASP A 268 26.35 4.09 14.41
C ASP A 268 25.35 3.03 13.92
N ALA A 269 24.05 3.36 13.98
CA ALA A 269 22.97 2.50 13.52
C ALA A 269 21.76 3.32 13.04
N ALA A 270 20.98 2.72 12.15
CA ALA A 270 19.72 3.27 11.64
C ALA A 270 18.61 2.21 11.70
N PHE A 271 17.45 2.58 12.28
CA PHE A 271 16.29 1.70 12.46
C PHE A 271 14.98 2.42 12.06
N VAL A 272 13.88 1.66 12.02
CA VAL A 272 12.51 2.18 11.78
C VAL A 272 11.54 1.79 12.91
N ASP A 273 12.04 1.12 13.96
CA ASP A 273 11.26 0.77 15.15
C ASP A 273 11.32 1.86 16.24
N ALA A 274 10.16 2.48 16.52
CA ALA A 274 10.05 3.62 17.43
C ALA A 274 10.26 3.25 18.90
N THR A 275 10.08 1.97 19.26
CA THR A 275 10.32 1.47 20.63
C THR A 275 11.77 1.64 21.07
N MET A 276 12.70 1.77 20.12
CA MET A 276 14.11 2.05 20.39
C MET A 276 14.35 3.43 21.01
N LEU A 277 13.36 4.34 20.96
CA LEU A 277 13.43 5.66 21.59
C LEU A 277 12.95 5.64 23.04
N ASP A 278 12.22 4.61 23.49
CA ASP A 278 11.70 4.52 24.87
C ASP A 278 12.77 4.76 25.95
N PRO A 279 14.02 4.25 25.85
CA PRO A 279 15.05 4.45 26.88
C PRO A 279 15.46 5.90 27.11
N PHE A 280 15.17 6.81 26.17
CA PHE A 280 15.47 8.24 26.28
C PHE A 280 14.37 9.04 26.98
N PHE A 281 13.22 8.42 27.23
CA PHE A 281 12.07 9.05 27.86
C PHE A 281 11.88 8.45 29.25
N VAL A 282 12.19 9.23 30.28
CA VAL A 282 11.95 8.81 31.67
C VAL A 282 10.54 9.20 32.04
N THR A 283 9.76 8.26 32.60
CA THR A 283 8.46 8.57 33.19
C THR A 283 8.69 9.49 34.39
N THR A 284 8.48 10.80 34.23
CA THR A 284 8.68 11.79 35.31
C THR A 284 7.67 11.63 36.44
N ASN A 285 6.59 10.87 36.21
CA ASN A 285 5.67 10.46 37.25
C ASN A 285 5.91 8.98 37.56
N PRO A 286 6.39 8.62 38.78
CA PRO A 286 6.25 7.25 39.22
C PRO A 286 4.77 6.87 39.10
N PRO A 287 4.45 5.61 38.74
CA PRO A 287 3.06 5.16 38.76
C PRO A 287 2.45 5.56 40.10
N PRO A 288 1.21 6.10 40.13
CA PRO A 288 0.58 6.46 41.39
C PRO A 288 0.71 5.27 42.33
N GLU A 289 1.32 5.48 43.51
CA GLU A 289 1.49 4.41 44.49
C GLU A 289 0.14 3.72 44.63
N GLU A 290 0.07 2.42 44.30
CA GLU A 290 -1.16 1.68 44.54
C GLU A 290 -1.50 1.87 46.02
N PRO A 291 -2.70 2.35 46.36
CA PRO A 291 -3.04 2.63 47.74
C PRO A 291 -2.82 1.34 48.51
N THR A 292 -1.86 1.36 49.44
CA THR A 292 -1.53 0.24 50.31
C THR A 292 -2.81 -0.20 51.01
N ASP A 293 -3.03 -1.51 51.16
CA ASP A 293 -4.28 -2.05 51.72
C ASP A 293 -4.62 -1.46 53.11
N ASP A 294 -3.63 -0.90 53.82
CA ASP A 294 -3.79 -0.18 55.09
C ASP A 294 -4.57 1.15 54.97
N GLU A 295 -4.72 1.74 53.77
CA GLU A 295 -5.54 2.93 53.52
C GLU A 295 -6.96 2.60 53.04
N ARG A 296 -7.32 1.30 52.98
CA ARG A 296 -8.66 0.83 52.59
C ARG A 296 -9.52 0.35 53.77
N GLU A 297 -9.04 0.45 55.01
CA GLU A 297 -9.80 0.21 56.26
C GLU A 297 -10.28 1.51 56.91
#